data_AF-A0A2W4N2D9-F1
#
_entry.id   AF-A0A2W4N2D9-F1
#
_cell.length_a   1.000
_cell.length_b   1.000
_cell.length_c   1.000
_cell.angle_alpha   90.00
_cell.angle_beta   90.00
_cell.angle_gamma   90.00
#
_symmetry.space_group_name_H-M   'P 1'
#
loop_
_entity.id
_entity.type
_entity.pdbx_description
1 polymer ?
#
loop_
_entity_poly.entity_id
_entity_poly.type
_entity_poly.pdbx_seq_one_letter_code
_entity_poly.pdbx_strand_id
1 'polypeptide(L)'
;MSETSDDRPPGKLLGSLRDALNATASEGGAHVEPESTTRLESFHHGAMPAEQPSDRTRVLRHSAPLPSAKEAARAARGGSPNVPPLDRHIEFESRPAEAHSAAEQDAPVRTQLVRGRQPIKRGKFYQDPVVGWLVVVGGPGLGAYRPIFEGNNTIGRSPNQRIPIDFGDDAISSEEQAYIRYDSAERSFLFVPNLAKTNIVSVNDKRPTAAIPLQAMDVITMGRTQLVFVPFCGPEFDWSELPDIKD
;
A
#
# COMPACT_ATOMS: atom_id res chain seq x y z
N MET A 1 1.15 47.34 -19.37
CA MET A 1 0.27 46.97 -18.24
C MET A 1 -0.51 45.75 -18.70
N SER A 2 -0.40 44.55 -18.17
CA SER A 2 0.50 43.92 -17.18
C SER A 2 0.09 42.44 -17.22
N GLU A 3 1.05 41.54 -17.37
CA GLU A 3 0.88 40.10 -17.20
C GLU A 3 0.34 39.78 -15.79
N THR A 4 -0.58 38.82 -15.69
CA THR A 4 -0.93 38.18 -14.42
C THR A 4 -0.52 36.72 -14.49
N SER A 5 0.68 36.46 -13.99
CA SER A 5 1.21 35.15 -13.62
C SER A 5 0.41 34.57 -12.45
N ASP A 6 -0.23 33.41 -12.65
CA ASP A 6 -0.83 32.58 -11.59
C ASP A 6 0.29 31.82 -10.86
N ASP A 7 0.88 32.47 -9.86
CA ASP A 7 1.87 31.88 -8.96
C ASP A 7 1.14 31.16 -7.81
N ARG A 8 0.92 29.85 -7.98
CA ARG A 8 0.35 28.99 -6.92
C ARG A 8 1.50 28.40 -6.07
N PRO A 9 1.50 28.62 -4.73
CA PRO A 9 2.60 28.17 -3.88
C PRO A 9 2.62 26.64 -3.74
N PRO A 10 3.81 26.00 -3.78
CA PRO A 10 3.95 24.56 -3.58
C PRO A 10 3.80 24.23 -2.10
N GLY A 11 2.61 23.76 -1.69
CA GLY A 11 2.42 23.40 -0.28
C GLY A 11 1.02 22.94 0.16
N LYS A 12 0.09 22.65 -0.75
CA LYS A 12 -1.29 22.25 -0.38
C LYS A 12 -1.66 20.80 -0.75
N LEU A 13 -0.67 19.92 -0.91
CA LEU A 13 -0.84 18.53 -1.36
C LEU A 13 -1.78 17.70 -0.46
N LEU A 14 -1.74 17.92 0.87
CA LEU A 14 -2.56 17.16 1.82
C LEU A 14 -4.01 17.65 1.93
N GLY A 15 -4.28 18.91 1.57
CA GLY A 15 -5.64 19.47 1.61
C GLY A 15 -6.51 18.87 0.51
N SER A 16 -6.00 18.93 -0.73
CA SER A 16 -6.71 18.40 -1.90
C SER A 16 -7.00 16.90 -1.80
N LEU A 17 -6.08 16.12 -1.22
CA LEU A 17 -6.29 14.69 -1.01
C LEU A 17 -7.42 14.42 -0.02
N ARG A 18 -7.41 15.10 1.14
CA ARG A 18 -8.48 14.96 2.13
C ARG A 18 -9.83 15.39 1.55
N ASP A 19 -9.85 16.47 0.77
CA ASP A 19 -11.07 16.96 0.15
C ASP A 19 -11.63 15.96 -0.88
N ALA A 20 -10.77 15.34 -1.70
CA ALA A 20 -11.17 14.28 -2.63
C ALA A 20 -11.69 13.01 -1.90
N LEU A 21 -10.99 12.56 -0.85
CA LEU A 21 -11.46 11.41 -0.04
C LEU A 21 -12.78 11.71 0.68
N ASN A 22 -12.99 12.95 1.12
CA ASN A 22 -14.23 13.33 1.81
C ASN A 22 -15.40 13.50 0.84
N ALA A 23 -15.16 13.94 -0.40
CA ALA A 23 -16.19 14.05 -1.43
C ALA A 23 -16.79 12.69 -1.81
N THR A 24 -15.96 11.64 -1.85
CA THR A 24 -16.42 10.27 -2.16
C THR A 24 -17.08 9.56 -0.99
N ALA A 25 -16.81 9.98 0.25
CA ALA A 25 -17.43 9.41 1.45
C ALA A 25 -18.89 9.86 1.68
N SER A 26 -19.34 10.95 1.06
CA SER A 26 -20.67 11.53 1.32
C SER A 26 -21.81 10.96 0.45
N GLU A 27 -21.54 10.08 -0.52
CA GLU A 27 -22.59 9.44 -1.33
C GLU A 27 -22.98 8.04 -0.82
N GLY A 28 -23.23 7.95 0.49
CA GLY A 28 -23.68 6.74 1.15
C GLY A 28 -24.80 7.03 2.15
N GLY A 29 -26.00 7.38 1.66
CA GLY A 29 -27.20 7.38 2.48
C GLY A 29 -28.23 8.47 2.16
N ALA A 30 -29.13 8.17 1.22
CA ALA A 30 -30.50 8.70 1.24
C ALA A 30 -31.40 7.73 0.48
N HIS A 31 -32.00 6.79 1.21
CA HIS A 31 -33.13 5.99 0.75
C HIS A 31 -34.32 6.95 0.55
N VAL A 32 -34.85 7.02 -0.67
CA VAL A 32 -36.15 7.65 -0.95
C VAL A 32 -36.98 6.65 -1.73
N GLU A 33 -37.92 6.01 -1.03
CA GLU A 33 -39.01 5.26 -1.65
C GLU A 33 -40.06 6.22 -2.25
N PRO A 34 -40.84 5.72 -3.23
CA PRO A 34 -42.26 5.95 -3.16
C PRO A 34 -43.11 4.67 -3.36
N GLU A 35 -44.04 4.47 -2.43
CA GLU A 35 -45.30 3.70 -2.54
C GLU A 35 -46.16 4.21 -3.73
N SER A 36 -47.17 3.54 -4.32
CA SER A 36 -47.86 2.24 -4.16
C SER A 36 -48.82 2.05 -5.37
N THR A 37 -49.24 0.81 -5.70
CA THR A 37 -50.67 0.38 -5.77
C THR A 37 -50.88 -1.03 -6.37
N THR A 38 -51.38 -1.93 -5.50
CA THR A 38 -52.52 -2.87 -5.66
C THR A 38 -52.47 -4.03 -6.68
N ARG A 39 -52.57 -5.30 -6.20
CA ARG A 39 -53.79 -6.18 -6.29
C ARG A 39 -53.56 -7.64 -5.79
N LEU A 40 -54.50 -8.11 -4.94
CA LEU A 40 -54.97 -9.46 -4.51
C LEU A 40 -54.08 -10.72 -4.75
N GLU A 41 -53.96 -11.70 -3.86
CA GLU A 41 -55.02 -12.52 -3.22
C GLU A 41 -54.61 -13.15 -1.87
N SER A 42 -55.63 -13.51 -1.10
CA SER A 42 -55.65 -14.14 0.22
C SER A 42 -55.59 -15.67 0.21
N PHE A 43 -54.82 -16.28 1.10
CA PHE A 43 -55.15 -17.59 1.71
C PHE A 43 -54.73 -17.62 3.19
N HIS A 44 -55.69 -17.94 4.06
CA HIS A 44 -55.51 -18.24 5.48
C HIS A 44 -54.82 -19.59 5.68
N HIS A 45 -54.01 -19.74 6.75
CA HIS A 45 -54.16 -20.76 7.82
C HIS A 45 -52.99 -20.68 8.82
N GLY A 46 -53.32 -20.68 10.12
CA GLY A 46 -52.47 -21.26 11.18
C GLY A 46 -51.77 -20.28 12.13
N ALA A 47 -52.18 -20.32 13.41
CA ALA A 47 -51.73 -19.46 14.49
C ALA A 47 -50.43 -19.93 15.21
N MET A 48 -49.75 -18.93 15.77
CA MET A 48 -48.66 -18.82 16.78
C MET A 48 -48.66 -19.84 17.96
N PRO A 49 -47.56 -20.01 18.76
CA PRO A 49 -46.74 -18.90 19.29
C PRO A 49 -45.23 -19.11 19.57
N ALA A 50 -44.66 -18.00 20.05
CA ALA A 50 -43.30 -17.66 20.44
C ALA A 50 -42.63 -18.54 21.50
N GLU A 51 -41.29 -18.53 21.53
CA GLU A 51 -40.48 -18.69 22.75
C GLU A 51 -39.06 -18.09 22.59
N GLN A 52 -38.69 -17.21 23.53
CA GLN A 52 -37.34 -16.84 23.98
C GLN A 52 -37.35 -16.98 25.52
N PRO A 53 -36.22 -16.93 26.25
CA PRO A 53 -34.83 -17.32 25.97
C PRO A 53 -34.32 -18.33 27.04
N SER A 54 -33.16 -18.96 26.86
CA SER A 54 -32.46 -19.61 27.99
C SER A 54 -31.03 -19.10 28.15
N ASP A 55 -30.88 -18.28 29.17
CA ASP A 55 -29.63 -17.89 29.83
C ASP A 55 -29.18 -19.05 30.72
N ARG A 56 -27.97 -19.58 30.50
CA ARG A 56 -27.20 -20.33 31.49
C ARG A 56 -25.75 -20.51 31.06
N THR A 57 -24.89 -19.68 31.65
CA THR A 57 -23.62 -20.02 32.32
C THR A 57 -22.49 -19.07 31.92
N ARG A 58 -22.42 -17.97 32.68
CA ARG A 58 -21.28 -17.09 32.88
C ARG A 58 -20.11 -17.87 33.50
N VAL A 59 -18.97 -17.95 32.81
CA VAL A 59 -17.67 -18.25 33.44
C VAL A 59 -16.76 -17.03 33.29
N LEU A 60 -16.52 -16.36 34.41
CA LEU A 60 -15.51 -15.34 34.60
C LEU A 60 -14.11 -15.96 34.50
N ARG A 61 -13.27 -15.50 33.58
CA ARG A 61 -11.82 -15.40 33.82
C ARG A 61 -11.32 -14.07 33.27
N HIS A 62 -10.81 -13.27 34.20
CA HIS A 62 -10.15 -11.99 33.97
C HIS A 62 -8.88 -12.22 33.16
N SER A 63 -8.79 -11.67 31.96
CA SER A 63 -7.52 -11.34 31.33
C SER A 63 -7.14 -9.91 31.74
N ALA A 64 -6.04 -9.77 32.46
CA ALA A 64 -5.45 -8.47 32.73
C ALA A 64 -5.10 -7.78 31.40
N PRO A 65 -5.21 -6.44 31.30
CA PRO A 65 -4.94 -5.73 30.05
C PRO A 65 -3.46 -5.79 29.70
N LEU A 66 -3.15 -6.10 28.44
CA LEU A 66 -1.82 -5.86 27.86
C LEU A 66 -1.59 -4.34 27.77
N PRO A 67 -0.38 -3.83 28.08
CA PRO A 67 -0.10 -2.40 28.03
C PRO A 67 -0.24 -1.86 26.60
N SER A 68 -0.70 -0.62 26.51
CA SER A 68 -0.83 0.09 25.24
C SER A 68 0.52 0.24 24.54
N ALA A 69 0.55 0.21 23.20
CA ALA A 69 1.75 0.45 22.40
C ALA A 69 2.48 1.77 22.75
N LYS A 70 1.80 2.72 23.40
CA LYS A 70 2.37 3.98 23.90
C LYS A 70 3.20 3.82 25.18
N GLU A 71 2.94 2.81 26.02
CA GLU A 71 3.71 2.52 27.25
C GLU A 71 4.95 1.66 26.98
N ALA A 72 4.88 0.73 26.02
CA ALA A 72 6.04 -0.06 25.57
C ALA A 72 7.14 0.84 24.96
N ALA A 73 6.75 1.92 24.26
CA ALA A 73 7.68 2.89 23.68
C ALA A 73 8.35 3.83 24.70
N ARG A 74 7.80 3.95 25.93
CA ARG A 74 8.39 4.78 27.01
C ARG A 74 9.44 4.00 27.81
N ALA A 75 9.25 2.69 28.00
CA ALA A 75 10.19 1.82 28.72
C ALA A 75 11.54 1.63 27.99
N ALA A 76 11.58 1.78 26.67
CA ALA A 76 12.80 1.63 25.87
C ALA A 76 13.72 2.86 25.83
N ARG A 77 13.39 3.97 26.53
CA ARG A 77 14.16 5.23 26.48
C ARG A 77 14.94 5.60 27.75
N GLY A 78 15.09 4.69 28.72
CA GLY A 78 15.81 4.99 29.95
C GLY A 78 16.56 3.80 30.53
N GLY A 79 17.88 3.79 30.36
CA GLY A 79 18.80 2.99 31.19
C GLY A 79 19.44 1.80 30.49
N SER A 80 20.76 1.85 30.32
CA SER A 80 21.58 0.66 30.03
C SER A 80 21.48 -0.34 31.20
N PRO A 81 21.24 -1.64 30.96
CA PRO A 81 21.39 -2.62 32.02
C PRO A 81 22.87 -2.86 32.30
N ASN A 82 23.30 -2.42 33.49
CA ASN A 82 24.58 -2.77 34.10
C ASN A 82 24.46 -4.21 34.65
N VAL A 83 25.18 -5.15 34.04
CA VAL A 83 25.25 -6.54 34.53
C VAL A 83 26.55 -6.69 35.33
N PRO A 84 26.50 -6.93 36.65
CA PRO A 84 27.70 -7.19 37.44
C PRO A 84 28.29 -8.58 37.14
N PRO A 85 29.62 -8.77 37.22
CA PRO A 85 30.23 -10.06 36.96
C PRO A 85 30.00 -10.99 38.16
N LEU A 86 29.49 -12.20 37.91
CA LEU A 86 29.47 -13.26 38.90
C LEU A 86 30.67 -14.17 38.66
N ASP A 87 31.66 -14.03 39.55
CA ASP A 87 32.71 -15.02 39.77
C ASP A 87 32.07 -16.35 40.18
N ARG A 88 32.32 -17.39 39.38
CA ARG A 88 32.25 -18.76 39.86
C ARG A 88 33.32 -19.57 39.14
N HIS A 89 34.49 -19.61 39.76
CA HIS A 89 35.52 -20.60 39.47
C HIS A 89 34.93 -22.01 39.60
N ILE A 90 35.00 -22.79 38.53
CA ILE A 90 34.91 -24.25 38.56
C ILE A 90 36.17 -24.73 37.87
N GLU A 91 37.10 -25.25 38.67
CA GLU A 91 38.27 -25.98 38.19
C GLU A 91 37.78 -27.25 37.49
N PHE A 92 38.14 -27.42 36.22
CA PHE A 92 38.03 -28.70 35.56
C PHE A 92 39.45 -29.15 35.21
N GLU A 93 39.88 -30.22 35.87
CA GLU A 93 41.19 -30.85 35.70
C GLU A 93 41.47 -31.18 34.23
N SER A 94 42.72 -30.93 33.85
CA SER A 94 43.28 -31.14 32.53
C SER A 94 43.47 -32.63 32.21
N ARG A 95 43.16 -33.01 30.96
CA ARG A 95 43.67 -34.23 30.33
C ARG A 95 44.18 -33.92 28.92
N PRO A 96 45.39 -34.32 28.53
CA PRO A 96 46.02 -33.81 27.31
C PRO A 96 45.83 -34.69 26.07
N ALA A 97 45.93 -33.99 24.93
CA ALA A 97 46.31 -34.39 23.57
C ALA A 97 45.34 -35.24 22.73
N GLU A 98 44.86 -34.65 21.63
CA GLU A 98 45.23 -35.09 20.27
C GLU A 98 45.00 -33.94 19.27
N ALA A 99 45.99 -33.75 18.40
CA ALA A 99 46.12 -32.62 17.48
C ALA A 99 45.33 -32.85 16.18
N HIS A 100 44.42 -31.93 15.86
CA HIS A 100 43.95 -31.74 14.49
C HIS A 100 44.19 -30.28 14.08
N SER A 101 45.22 -30.10 13.26
CA SER A 101 45.52 -28.90 12.50
C SER A 101 44.49 -28.71 11.39
N ALA A 102 43.68 -27.66 11.45
CA ALA A 102 43.00 -27.11 10.28
C ALA A 102 42.55 -25.66 10.51
N ALA A 103 42.83 -24.83 9.49
CA ALA A 103 42.24 -23.55 9.18
C ALA A 103 42.63 -22.34 10.04
N GLU A 104 43.68 -21.69 9.57
CA GLU A 104 43.94 -20.27 9.69
C GLU A 104 42.81 -19.44 9.06
N GLN A 105 42.54 -18.28 9.67
CA GLN A 105 41.81 -17.10 9.15
C GLN A 105 40.29 -17.03 9.39
N ASP A 106 39.91 -16.87 10.66
CA ASP A 106 38.74 -16.06 11.02
C ASP A 106 39.20 -14.61 11.23
N ALA A 107 39.34 -13.87 10.12
CA ALA A 107 39.65 -12.44 10.18
C ALA A 107 38.37 -11.70 10.59
N PRO A 108 38.39 -10.85 11.64
CA PRO A 108 37.21 -10.11 12.03
C PRO A 108 36.80 -9.17 10.88
N VAL A 109 35.54 -9.26 10.46
CA VAL A 109 34.92 -8.39 9.44
C VAL A 109 35.12 -6.94 9.88
N ARG A 110 36.18 -6.32 9.37
CA ARG A 110 36.57 -4.96 9.70
C ARG A 110 35.63 -4.03 8.94
N THR A 111 34.68 -3.42 9.66
CA THR A 111 33.85 -2.35 9.11
C THR A 111 34.75 -1.18 8.72
N GLN A 112 35.13 -1.14 7.45
CA GLN A 112 35.90 -0.02 6.91
C GLN A 112 34.90 1.10 6.62
N LEU A 113 35.03 2.20 7.35
CA LEU A 113 34.26 3.41 7.09
C LEU A 113 34.68 3.97 5.74
N VAL A 114 33.95 3.63 4.67
CA VAL A 114 34.11 4.22 3.35
C VAL A 114 33.60 5.65 3.43
N ARG A 115 34.51 6.59 3.70
CA ARG A 115 34.22 8.02 3.60
C ARG A 115 34.18 8.42 2.13
N GLY A 116 32.98 8.46 1.58
CA GLY A 116 32.68 8.95 0.23
C GLY A 116 31.35 8.38 -0.26
N ARG A 117 30.47 9.22 -0.82
CA ARG A 117 29.26 8.76 -1.51
C ARG A 117 29.71 7.95 -2.73
N GLN A 118 29.61 6.63 -2.66
CA GLN A 118 29.89 5.78 -3.82
C GLN A 118 28.92 6.17 -4.94
N PRO A 119 29.41 6.45 -6.17
CA PRO A 119 28.53 6.76 -7.29
C PRO A 119 27.66 5.53 -7.58
N ILE A 120 26.35 5.73 -7.57
CA ILE A 120 25.39 4.68 -7.92
C ILE A 120 25.50 4.46 -9.43
N LYS A 121 25.84 3.23 -9.85
CA LYS A 121 25.89 2.84 -11.25
C LYS A 121 24.74 1.89 -11.58
N ARG A 122 24.25 1.93 -12.81
CA ARG A 122 23.23 1.03 -13.32
C ARG A 122 23.86 -0.33 -13.61
N GLY A 123 23.50 -1.32 -12.81
CA GLY A 123 23.77 -2.73 -13.10
C GLY A 123 22.56 -3.43 -13.72
N LYS A 124 22.65 -4.74 -13.89
CA LYS A 124 21.50 -5.57 -14.26
C LYS A 124 20.46 -5.53 -13.13
N PHE A 125 19.21 -5.17 -13.45
CA PHE A 125 18.14 -5.23 -12.46
C PHE A 125 17.79 -6.68 -12.11
N TYR A 126 17.49 -6.92 -10.82
CA TYR A 126 17.03 -8.22 -10.33
C TYR A 126 15.63 -8.57 -10.87
N GLN A 127 14.79 -7.55 -11.02
CA GLN A 127 13.43 -7.60 -11.55
C GLN A 127 13.13 -6.26 -12.24
N ASP A 128 11.98 -6.14 -12.90
CA ASP A 128 11.54 -4.88 -13.47
C ASP A 128 11.57 -3.76 -12.40
N PRO A 129 12.24 -2.64 -12.69
CA PRO A 129 12.39 -1.58 -11.71
C PRO A 129 11.04 -0.90 -11.47
N VAL A 130 10.73 -0.67 -10.19
CA VAL A 130 9.52 0.05 -9.80
C VAL A 130 9.71 1.53 -10.09
N VAL A 131 8.73 2.13 -10.76
CA VAL A 131 8.70 3.55 -11.14
C VAL A 131 7.63 4.33 -10.38
N GLY A 132 6.74 3.64 -9.66
CA GLY A 132 5.74 4.27 -8.80
C GLY A 132 4.84 3.23 -8.13
N TRP A 133 3.80 3.69 -7.45
CA TRP A 133 2.82 2.86 -6.76
C TRP A 133 1.40 3.36 -6.93
N LEU A 134 0.45 2.43 -6.84
CA LEU A 134 -0.94 2.71 -6.52
C LEU A 134 -1.21 2.24 -5.09
N VAL A 135 -1.87 3.08 -4.29
CA VAL A 135 -2.20 2.79 -2.90
C VAL A 135 -3.71 2.78 -2.68
N VAL A 136 -4.18 1.64 -2.19
CA VAL A 136 -5.33 1.38 -1.32
C VAL A 136 -5.83 2.49 -0.40
N VAL A 137 -6.64 3.48 -0.81
CA VAL A 137 -7.15 4.51 0.15
C VAL A 137 -8.65 4.44 0.44
N GLY A 138 -9.41 3.66 -0.31
CA GLY A 138 -10.83 3.42 -0.07
C GLY A 138 -11.33 2.14 -0.72
N GLY A 139 -12.35 1.53 -0.13
CA GLY A 139 -12.94 0.28 -0.63
C GLY A 139 -12.18 -1.00 -0.26
N PRO A 140 -12.47 -2.12 -0.94
CA PRO A 140 -11.79 -3.39 -0.71
C PRO A 140 -10.27 -3.27 -0.91
N GLY A 141 -9.49 -3.87 -0.01
CA GLY A 141 -8.02 -3.81 -0.07
C GLY A 141 -7.39 -2.55 0.55
N LEU A 142 -8.16 -1.76 1.31
CA LEU A 142 -7.67 -0.56 2.02
C LEU A 142 -6.30 -0.78 2.68
N GLY A 143 -5.35 0.12 2.42
CA GLY A 143 -3.98 0.08 2.91
C GLY A 143 -3.03 -0.80 2.07
N ALA A 144 -3.52 -1.63 1.16
CA ALA A 144 -2.69 -2.39 0.24
C ALA A 144 -2.10 -1.47 -0.85
N TYR A 145 -1.08 -1.96 -1.56
CA TYR A 145 -0.45 -1.24 -2.66
C TYR A 145 -0.08 -2.17 -3.81
N ARG A 146 0.10 -1.59 -5.00
CA ARG A 146 0.66 -2.28 -6.18
C ARG A 146 1.77 -1.44 -6.82
N PRO A 147 2.91 -2.06 -7.16
CA PRO A 147 3.98 -1.37 -7.88
C PRO A 147 3.59 -1.10 -9.33
N ILE A 148 4.13 -0.02 -9.88
CA ILE A 148 4.05 0.36 -11.29
C ILE A 148 5.46 0.19 -11.87
N PHE A 149 5.57 -0.33 -13.08
CA PHE A 149 6.85 -0.60 -13.75
C PHE A 149 7.00 0.24 -15.03
N GLU A 150 8.19 0.22 -15.60
CA GLU A 150 8.47 0.91 -16.87
C GLU A 150 7.59 0.38 -18.02
N GLY A 151 7.17 1.28 -18.91
CA GLY A 151 6.35 0.96 -20.08
C GLY A 151 4.87 0.86 -19.76
N ASN A 152 4.17 -0.05 -20.46
CA ASN A 152 2.71 -0.22 -20.31
C ASN A 152 2.38 -1.15 -19.14
N ASN A 153 1.44 -0.73 -18.28
CA ASN A 153 0.96 -1.49 -17.14
C ASN A 153 -0.55 -1.67 -17.24
N THR A 154 -0.98 -2.91 -17.45
CA THR A 154 -2.40 -3.28 -17.47
C THR A 154 -2.95 -3.32 -16.04
N ILE A 155 -4.12 -2.72 -15.83
CA ILE A 155 -4.83 -2.71 -14.54
C ILE A 155 -6.12 -3.52 -14.69
N GLY A 156 -6.36 -4.43 -13.76
CA GLY A 156 -7.60 -5.20 -13.69
C GLY A 156 -7.58 -6.16 -12.51
N ARG A 157 -8.66 -6.91 -12.33
CA ARG A 157 -8.81 -7.84 -11.18
C ARG A 157 -8.01 -9.14 -11.31
N SER A 158 -7.64 -9.53 -12.52
CA SER A 158 -6.94 -10.78 -12.80
C SER A 158 -5.49 -10.72 -12.34
N PRO A 159 -4.93 -11.82 -11.79
CA PRO A 159 -3.52 -11.88 -11.41
C PRO A 159 -2.56 -11.79 -12.61
N ASN A 160 -3.06 -11.96 -13.84
CA ASN A 160 -2.26 -11.83 -15.06
C ASN A 160 -2.05 -10.36 -15.49
N GLN A 161 -2.73 -9.43 -14.83
CA GLN A 161 -2.52 -8.00 -15.05
C GLN A 161 -1.18 -7.59 -14.48
N ARG A 162 -0.52 -6.60 -15.09
CA ARG A 162 0.75 -6.08 -14.56
C ARG A 162 0.55 -5.40 -13.20
N ILE A 163 -0.62 -4.80 -13.01
CA ILE A 163 -1.08 -4.21 -11.75
C ILE A 163 -2.43 -4.87 -11.39
N PRO A 164 -2.40 -6.01 -10.68
CA PRO A 164 -3.62 -6.70 -10.28
C PRO A 164 -4.30 -5.98 -9.10
N ILE A 165 -5.61 -5.67 -9.24
CA ILE A 165 -6.47 -5.08 -8.21
C ILE A 165 -7.49 -6.14 -7.76
N ASP A 166 -6.98 -7.22 -7.19
CA ASP A 166 -7.67 -8.46 -6.83
C ASP A 166 -8.17 -8.47 -5.37
N PHE A 167 -8.69 -7.34 -4.90
CA PHE A 167 -9.10 -7.18 -3.49
C PHE A 167 -10.59 -7.45 -3.21
N GLY A 168 -11.30 -8.06 -4.16
CA GLY A 168 -12.72 -8.43 -4.01
C GLY A 168 -13.72 -7.37 -4.49
N ASP A 169 -13.28 -6.42 -5.33
CA ASP A 169 -14.21 -5.46 -5.94
C ASP A 169 -14.73 -5.93 -7.30
N ASP A 170 -15.96 -6.46 -7.32
CA ASP A 170 -16.57 -7.01 -8.53
C ASP A 170 -16.90 -6.00 -9.63
N ALA A 171 -16.87 -4.71 -9.31
CA ALA A 171 -17.02 -3.65 -10.30
C ALA A 171 -15.75 -3.39 -11.13
N ILE A 172 -14.60 -3.95 -10.75
CA ILE A 172 -13.37 -3.87 -11.55
C ILE A 172 -13.35 -5.01 -12.56
N SER A 173 -13.19 -4.70 -13.85
CA SER A 173 -13.07 -5.73 -14.87
C SER A 173 -11.88 -6.65 -14.61
N SER A 174 -12.05 -7.95 -14.93
CA SER A 174 -10.96 -8.94 -14.77
C SER A 174 -9.71 -8.53 -15.54
N GLU A 175 -9.87 -8.23 -16.83
CA GLU A 175 -8.76 -7.88 -17.71
C GLU A 175 -8.90 -6.42 -18.18
N GLU A 176 -7.79 -5.67 -18.15
CA GLU A 176 -7.60 -4.39 -18.85
C GLU A 176 -8.69 -3.34 -18.58
N GLN A 177 -9.06 -3.14 -17.31
CA GLN A 177 -9.95 -2.05 -16.90
C GLN A 177 -9.38 -0.67 -17.29
N ALA A 178 -8.07 -0.50 -17.18
CA ALA A 178 -7.34 0.69 -17.58
C ALA A 178 -5.85 0.35 -17.76
N TYR A 179 -5.07 1.36 -18.17
CA TYR A 179 -3.62 1.26 -18.27
C TYR A 179 -2.94 2.45 -17.58
N ILE A 180 -1.76 2.20 -17.02
CA ILE A 180 -0.81 3.25 -16.67
C ILE A 180 0.45 3.04 -17.50
N ARG A 181 0.86 4.07 -18.25
CA ARG A 181 2.08 4.07 -19.02
C ARG A 181 3.10 4.98 -18.36
N TYR A 182 4.31 4.47 -18.14
CA TYR A 182 5.46 5.28 -17.79
C TYR A 182 6.42 5.35 -18.97
N ASP A 183 6.85 6.56 -19.30
CA ASP A 183 7.84 6.85 -20.34
C ASP A 183 9.08 7.45 -19.69
N SER A 184 10.22 6.75 -19.71
CA SER A 184 11.47 7.19 -19.08
C SER A 184 12.14 8.34 -19.84
N ALA A 185 11.86 8.49 -21.15
CA ALA A 185 12.38 9.62 -21.93
C ALA A 185 11.64 10.91 -21.57
N GLU A 186 10.32 10.85 -21.41
CA GLU A 186 9.50 11.99 -21.00
C GLU A 186 9.41 12.17 -19.48
N ARG A 187 9.82 11.16 -18.70
CA ARG A 187 9.69 11.07 -17.23
C ARG A 187 8.26 11.36 -16.77
N SER A 188 7.29 10.84 -17.52
CA SER A 188 5.89 11.17 -17.37
C SER A 188 5.03 9.92 -17.23
N PHE A 189 3.95 10.04 -16.47
CA PHE A 189 2.93 9.01 -16.33
C PHE A 189 1.67 9.42 -17.07
N LEU A 190 1.13 8.50 -17.86
CA LEU A 190 -0.17 8.64 -18.50
C LEU A 190 -1.13 7.58 -17.95
N PHE A 191 -2.30 8.02 -17.53
CA PHE A 191 -3.43 7.14 -17.28
C PHE A 191 -4.28 7.03 -18.55
N VAL A 192 -4.60 5.80 -18.98
CA VAL A 192 -5.39 5.54 -20.19
C VAL A 192 -6.63 4.72 -19.81
N PRO A 193 -7.85 5.29 -19.88
CA PRO A 193 -9.07 4.56 -19.61
C PRO A 193 -9.37 3.58 -20.75
N ASN A 194 -9.80 2.36 -20.43
CA ASN A 194 -10.31 1.43 -21.45
C ASN A 194 -11.81 1.68 -21.69
N LEU A 195 -12.13 2.42 -22.74
CA LEU A 195 -13.51 2.78 -23.07
C LEU A 195 -14.37 1.61 -23.56
N ALA A 196 -13.76 0.45 -23.85
CA ALA A 196 -14.50 -0.76 -24.19
C ALA A 196 -15.11 -1.45 -22.95
N LYS A 197 -14.77 -1.00 -21.74
CA LYS A 197 -15.27 -1.57 -20.48
C LYS A 197 -16.52 -0.81 -20.01
N THR A 198 -17.49 -1.55 -19.48
CA THR A 198 -18.77 -1.00 -19.02
C THR A 198 -18.61 -0.08 -17.81
N ASN A 199 -17.71 -0.43 -16.88
CA ASN A 199 -17.50 0.35 -15.67
C ASN A 199 -16.53 1.48 -15.94
N ILE A 200 -16.98 2.72 -15.76
CA ILE A 200 -16.18 3.91 -16.03
C ILE A 200 -15.22 4.17 -14.87
N VAL A 201 -13.96 4.46 -15.19
CA VAL A 201 -12.96 4.91 -14.22
C VAL A 201 -12.99 6.44 -14.13
N SER A 202 -12.87 6.98 -12.92
CA SER A 202 -12.60 8.40 -12.73
C SER A 202 -11.20 8.66 -12.18
N VAL A 203 -10.67 9.83 -12.49
CA VAL A 203 -9.44 10.39 -11.92
C VAL A 203 -9.77 11.78 -11.39
N ASN A 204 -9.59 12.01 -10.08
CA ASN A 204 -9.99 13.23 -9.37
C ASN A 204 -11.43 13.66 -9.71
N ASP A 205 -12.38 12.72 -9.56
CA ASP A 205 -13.82 12.87 -9.83
C ASP A 205 -14.21 13.17 -11.29
N LYS A 206 -13.22 13.24 -12.19
CA LYS A 206 -13.45 13.42 -13.64
C LYS A 206 -13.39 12.07 -14.34
N ARG A 207 -14.20 11.89 -15.38
CA ARG A 207 -14.23 10.66 -16.19
C ARG A 207 -13.48 10.91 -17.50
N PRO A 208 -12.17 10.65 -17.56
CA PRO A 208 -11.41 10.88 -18.78
C PRO A 208 -11.93 9.99 -19.91
N THR A 209 -11.98 10.55 -21.12
CA THR A 209 -12.34 9.84 -22.35
C THR A 209 -11.12 9.56 -23.24
N ALA A 210 -9.93 9.92 -22.78
CA ALA A 210 -8.66 9.74 -23.49
C ALA A 210 -7.51 9.62 -22.47
N ALA A 211 -6.30 9.38 -22.97
CA ALA A 211 -5.09 9.40 -22.15
C ALA A 211 -4.92 10.77 -21.47
N ILE A 212 -4.66 10.77 -20.17
CA ILE A 212 -4.39 11.98 -19.38
C ILE A 212 -3.08 11.84 -18.60
N PRO A 213 -2.35 12.94 -18.38
CA PRO A 213 -1.20 12.92 -17.48
C PRO A 213 -1.65 12.65 -16.05
N LEU A 214 -0.91 11.79 -15.36
CA LEU A 214 -1.15 11.45 -13.96
C LEU A 214 -0.15 12.20 -13.09
N GLN A 215 -0.63 12.86 -12.04
CA GLN A 215 0.17 13.67 -11.13
C GLN A 215 0.21 13.06 -9.73
N ALA A 216 1.28 13.35 -8.99
CA ALA A 216 1.43 12.85 -7.63
C ALA A 216 0.18 13.14 -6.79
N MET A 217 -0.31 12.11 -6.10
CA MET A 217 -1.50 12.12 -5.25
C MET A 217 -2.85 12.18 -5.99
N ASP A 218 -2.88 12.04 -7.31
CA ASP A 218 -4.13 11.85 -8.04
C ASP A 218 -4.89 10.61 -7.53
N VAL A 219 -6.20 10.76 -7.37
CA VAL A 219 -7.10 9.70 -6.92
C VAL A 219 -7.78 9.07 -8.13
N ILE A 220 -7.60 7.77 -8.30
CA ILE A 220 -8.23 6.93 -9.32
C ILE A 220 -9.32 6.11 -8.65
N THR A 221 -10.56 6.24 -9.10
CA THR A 221 -11.70 5.49 -8.56
C THR A 221 -12.19 4.48 -9.60
N MET A 222 -12.18 3.20 -9.22
CA MET A 222 -12.67 2.09 -10.02
C MET A 222 -13.67 1.28 -9.18
N GLY A 223 -14.95 1.34 -9.53
CA GLY A 223 -15.99 0.69 -8.73
C GLY A 223 -16.09 1.30 -7.33
N ARG A 224 -15.86 0.48 -6.31
CA ARG A 224 -15.81 0.90 -4.89
C ARG A 224 -14.38 1.18 -4.41
N THR A 225 -13.38 0.84 -5.22
CA THR A 225 -11.96 0.94 -4.87
C THR A 225 -11.42 2.32 -5.25
N GLN A 226 -10.76 3.00 -4.32
CA GLN A 226 -10.08 4.28 -4.52
C GLN A 226 -8.57 4.11 -4.35
N LEU A 227 -7.83 4.48 -5.38
CA LEU A 227 -6.38 4.30 -5.48
C LEU A 227 -5.70 5.67 -5.56
N VAL A 228 -4.70 5.91 -4.73
CA VAL A 228 -3.84 7.10 -4.85
C VAL A 228 -2.59 6.75 -5.64
N PHE A 229 -2.25 7.58 -6.61
CA PHE A 229 -1.00 7.45 -7.36
C PHE A 229 0.18 8.13 -6.65
N VAL A 230 1.28 7.38 -6.51
CA VAL A 230 2.53 7.85 -5.92
C VAL A 230 3.68 7.60 -6.91
N PRO A 231 4.13 8.62 -7.66
CA PRO A 231 5.28 8.47 -8.55
C PRO A 231 6.56 8.28 -7.74
N PHE A 232 7.43 7.38 -8.20
CA PHE A 232 8.80 7.27 -7.70
C PHE A 232 9.78 7.92 -8.69
N CYS A 233 9.64 7.56 -9.97
CA CYS A 233 10.39 8.19 -11.04
C CYS A 233 9.68 9.47 -11.49
N GLY A 234 10.45 10.43 -11.99
CA GLY A 234 9.97 11.75 -12.36
C GLY A 234 11.12 12.73 -12.62
N PRO A 235 10.87 14.05 -12.58
CA PRO A 235 11.89 15.07 -12.81
C PRO A 235 13.15 14.93 -11.94
N GLU A 236 12.98 14.46 -10.71
CA GLU A 236 14.01 14.38 -9.67
C GLU A 236 14.86 13.11 -9.75
N PHE A 237 14.32 12.04 -10.34
CA PHE A 237 14.99 10.75 -10.42
C PHE A 237 14.36 9.87 -11.50
N ASP A 238 15.20 9.27 -12.35
CA ASP A 238 14.83 8.15 -13.19
C ASP A 238 15.95 7.09 -13.27
N TRP A 239 15.56 5.82 -13.40
CA TRP A 239 16.51 4.71 -13.51
C TRP A 239 17.41 4.79 -14.75
N SER A 240 16.96 5.45 -15.83
CA SER A 240 17.71 5.67 -17.06
C SER A 240 18.86 6.67 -16.92
N GLU A 241 18.86 7.49 -15.87
CA GLU A 241 19.92 8.48 -15.61
C GLU A 241 21.16 7.88 -14.94
N LEU A 242 21.03 6.68 -14.38
CA LEU A 242 22.14 6.01 -13.73
C LEU A 242 23.17 5.59 -14.80
N PRO A 243 24.46 5.95 -14.63
CA PRO A 243 25.50 5.59 -15.59
C PRO A 243 25.72 4.08 -15.58
N ASP A 244 25.79 3.48 -16.76
CA ASP A 244 26.01 2.04 -16.89
C ASP A 244 27.35 1.61 -16.27
N ILE A 245 27.35 0.43 -15.68
CA ILE A 245 28.60 -0.28 -15.37
C ILE A 245 29.20 -0.69 -16.73
N LYS A 246 30.24 0.04 -17.18
CA LYS A 246 31.11 -0.48 -18.24
C LYS A 246 31.86 -1.67 -17.66
N ASP A 247 31.62 -2.84 -18.24
CA ASP A 247 32.38 -4.07 -18.00
C ASP A 247 33.86 -3.89 -18.37
#